data_AF-A0A6I1MUK5-F1
#
_entry.id   AF-A0A6I1MUK5-F1
#
_cell.length_a   1.000
_cell.length_b   1.000
_cell.length_c   1.000
_cell.angle_alpha   90.00
_cell.angle_beta   90.00
_cell.angle_gamma   90.00
#
_symmetry.space_group_name_H-M   'P 1'
#
loop_
_entity.id
_entity.type
_entity.pdbx_description
1 polymer ?
#
loop_
_entity_poly.entity_id
_entity_poly.type
_entity_poly.pdbx_seq_one_letter_code
_entity_poly.pdbx_strand_id
1 'polypeptide(L)'
;MMNDFIYNLILTGEQGLTLFGTLRYRFTDPLATVPDGGVPALLAENQQIGVITAVVLPVEGSVSIPLLTGFGRVPLQGVALATAAGPITTVLGGTDPARQVFVQFNQITGNQIAGGLVWRPGEPAELVFSLLGFQLQLPF
;
A
#
# COMPACT_ATOMS: atom_id res chain seq x y z
N MET A 1 0.42 -16.07 -12.57
CA MET A 1 -0.37 -16.01 -11.33
C MET A 1 -0.43 -14.56 -10.90
N MET A 2 -1.54 -14.10 -10.35
CA MET A 2 -1.69 -12.71 -9.93
C MET A 2 -1.02 -12.55 -8.55
N ASN A 3 0.12 -11.85 -8.51
CA ASN A 3 0.94 -11.74 -7.30
C ASN A 3 0.34 -10.70 -6.36
N ASP A 4 -0.31 -11.16 -5.30
CA ASP A 4 -0.68 -10.30 -4.18
C ASP A 4 0.56 -9.97 -3.35
N PHE A 5 0.76 -8.67 -3.09
CA PHE A 5 1.74 -8.20 -2.11
C PHE A 5 1.07 -8.20 -0.74
N ILE A 6 1.67 -8.90 0.22
CA ILE A 6 1.15 -9.01 1.59
C ILE A 6 2.21 -8.48 2.54
N TYR A 7 1.84 -7.52 3.38
CA TYR A 7 2.71 -6.91 4.39
C TYR A 7 2.11 -7.09 5.78
N ASN A 8 2.91 -7.56 6.72
CA ASN A 8 2.62 -7.43 8.15
C ASN A 8 2.91 -5.99 8.57
N LEU A 9 1.97 -5.36 9.26
CA LEU A 9 2.05 -3.96 9.66
C LEU A 9 2.31 -3.83 11.17
N ILE A 10 3.16 -2.87 11.50
CA ILE A 10 3.33 -2.28 12.82
C ILE A 10 2.90 -0.82 12.69
N LEU A 11 1.89 -0.43 13.46
CA LEU A 11 1.31 0.91 13.45
C LEU A 11 1.61 1.59 14.79
N THR A 12 2.22 2.77 14.77
CA THR A 12 2.56 3.51 15.99
C THR A 12 1.83 4.85 15.99
N GLY A 13 0.92 5.03 16.94
CA GLY A 13 0.18 6.28 17.15
C GLY A 13 0.96 7.29 17.99
N GLU A 14 0.50 8.54 18.01
CA GLU A 14 1.18 9.66 18.69
C GLU A 14 1.38 9.43 20.20
N GLN A 15 0.45 8.71 20.84
CA GLN A 15 0.48 8.44 22.28
C GLN A 15 1.28 7.17 22.63
N GLY A 16 2.07 6.63 21.68
CA GLY A 16 2.84 5.40 21.87
C GLY A 16 2.01 4.11 21.78
N LEU A 17 0.75 4.20 21.31
CA LEU A 17 -0.08 3.04 21.02
C LEU A 17 0.48 2.28 19.81
N THR A 18 0.80 1.00 19.99
CA THR A 18 1.25 0.12 18.90
C THR A 18 0.14 -0.86 18.53
N LEU A 19 -0.26 -0.88 17.26
CA LEU A 19 -1.22 -1.83 16.70
C LEU A 19 -0.55 -2.71 15.65
N PHE A 20 -1.08 -3.92 15.47
CA PHE A 20 -0.62 -4.85 14.44
C PHE A 20 -1.72 -5.08 13.41
N GLY A 21 -1.31 -5.27 12.16
CA GLY A 21 -2.25 -5.54 11.09
C GLY A 21 -1.61 -6.19 9.88
N THR A 22 -2.39 -6.26 8.81
CA THR A 22 -1.93 -6.77 7.51
C THR A 22 -2.48 -5.87 6.42
N LEU A 23 -1.61 -5.50 5.47
CA LEU A 23 -1.99 -4.91 4.20
C LEU A 23 -1.80 -5.96 3.11
N ARG A 24 -2.83 -6.16 2.29
CA ARG A 24 -2.72 -6.92 1.05
C ARG A 24 -3.13 -6.02 -0.11
N TYR A 25 -2.35 -5.97 -1.17
CA TYR A 25 -2.76 -5.28 -2.39
C TYR A 25 -2.20 -5.96 -3.64
N ARG A 26 -2.79 -5.64 -4.79
CA ARG A 26 -2.36 -6.07 -6.11
C ARG A 26 -2.57 -4.97 -7.12
N PHE A 27 -1.81 -5.01 -8.20
CA PHE A 27 -2.08 -4.20 -9.39
C PHE A 27 -3.29 -4.77 -10.13
N THR A 28 -4.17 -3.89 -10.60
CA THR A 28 -5.35 -4.28 -11.40
C THR A 28 -5.09 -4.18 -12.90
N ASP A 29 -4.07 -3.43 -13.31
CA ASP A 29 -3.60 -3.41 -14.68
C ASP A 29 -2.71 -4.63 -14.97
N PRO A 30 -3.11 -5.53 -15.89
CA PRO A 30 -2.31 -6.71 -16.24
C PRO A 30 -0.92 -6.36 -16.80
N LEU A 31 -0.74 -5.16 -17.39
CA LEU A 31 0.56 -4.70 -17.88
C LEU A 31 1.50 -4.25 -16.75
N ALA A 32 0.97 -4.04 -15.54
CA ALA A 32 1.72 -3.68 -14.34
C ALA A 32 2.17 -4.89 -13.51
N THR A 33 1.83 -6.11 -13.94
CA THR A 33 2.14 -7.34 -13.21
C THR A 33 3.64 -7.65 -13.28
N VAL A 34 4.42 -7.11 -12.36
CA VAL A 34 5.85 -7.42 -12.22
C VAL A 34 6.06 -8.36 -11.02
N PRO A 35 6.81 -9.46 -11.17
CA PRO A 35 6.96 -10.48 -10.12
C PRO A 35 7.40 -9.94 -8.75
N ASP A 36 8.16 -8.84 -8.73
CA ASP A 36 8.83 -8.30 -7.54
C ASP A 36 8.46 -6.83 -7.22
N GLY A 37 7.31 -6.33 -7.69
CA GLY A 37 6.91 -4.93 -7.45
C GLY A 37 7.75 -3.90 -8.24
N GLY A 38 8.50 -4.37 -9.23
CA GLY A 38 9.14 -3.52 -10.23
C GLY A 38 8.10 -2.81 -11.08
N VAL A 39 8.49 -1.68 -11.65
CA VAL A 39 7.66 -0.90 -12.58
C VAL A 39 7.93 -1.46 -13.98
N PRO A 40 6.92 -1.68 -14.85
CA PRO A 40 7.05 -2.52 -16.03
C PRO A 40 8.18 -2.11 -16.99
N ALA A 41 8.75 -3.12 -17.67
CA ALA A 41 9.76 -2.97 -18.72
C ALA A 41 9.35 -1.98 -19.84
N LEU A 42 8.05 -1.77 -20.04
CA LEU A 42 7.48 -0.78 -20.97
C LEU A 42 7.90 0.68 -20.67
N LEU A 43 8.25 0.99 -19.42
CA LEU A 43 8.79 2.30 -19.05
C LEU A 43 10.28 2.45 -19.33
N ALA A 44 11.03 1.34 -19.34
CA ALA A 44 12.44 1.35 -19.70
C ALA A 44 12.64 1.61 -21.20
N GLU A 45 11.72 1.16 -22.05
CA GLU A 45 11.80 1.32 -23.51
C GLU A 45 11.54 2.77 -24.00
N ASN A 46 10.96 3.64 -23.15
CA ASN A 46 10.62 5.03 -23.51
C ASN A 46 11.35 6.08 -22.66
N GLN A 47 12.48 5.72 -22.01
CA GLN A 47 13.29 6.70 -21.28
C GLN A 47 13.96 7.70 -22.24
N GLN A 48 13.41 8.91 -22.32
CA GLN A 48 14.11 10.05 -22.89
C GLN A 48 15.12 10.60 -21.87
N ILE A 49 16.38 10.78 -22.30
CA ILE A 49 17.44 11.34 -21.46
C ILE A 49 17.01 12.73 -20.97
N GLY A 50 16.97 12.92 -19.65
CA GLY A 50 16.58 14.19 -19.01
C GLY A 50 15.10 14.32 -18.62
N VAL A 51 14.26 13.32 -18.91
CA VAL A 51 12.84 13.30 -18.52
C VAL A 51 12.56 12.12 -17.60
N ILE A 52 12.00 12.39 -16.42
CA ILE A 52 11.49 11.34 -15.52
C ILE A 52 10.00 11.18 -15.79
N THR A 53 9.64 10.07 -16.43
CA THR A 53 8.24 9.68 -16.63
C THR A 53 7.72 8.96 -15.40
N ALA A 54 6.70 9.53 -14.76
CA ALA A 54 5.93 8.87 -13.71
C ALA A 54 4.65 8.27 -14.29
N VAL A 55 4.33 7.04 -13.92
CA VAL A 55 3.08 6.37 -14.24
C VAL A 55 2.21 6.20 -13.01
N VAL A 56 0.91 6.14 -13.26
CA VAL A 56 -0.11 5.87 -12.26
C VAL A 56 -0.63 4.46 -12.50
N LEU A 57 -0.39 3.56 -11.56
CA LEU A 57 -0.79 2.16 -11.65
C LEU A 57 -1.97 1.91 -10.70
N PRO A 58 -3.14 1.50 -11.19
CA PRO A 58 -4.30 1.27 -10.32
C PRO A 58 -4.08 0.03 -9.46
N VAL A 59 -4.33 0.18 -8.16
CA VAL A 59 -4.20 -0.90 -7.17
C VAL A 59 -5.50 -1.08 -6.40
N GLU A 60 -5.75 -2.33 -6.03
CA GLU A 60 -6.82 -2.67 -5.09
C GLU A 60 -6.27 -3.59 -4.01
N GLY A 61 -6.95 -3.62 -2.87
CA GLY A 61 -6.46 -4.40 -1.75
C GLY A 61 -7.40 -4.40 -0.57
N SER A 62 -6.81 -4.71 0.57
CA SER A 62 -7.51 -4.67 1.84
C SER A 62 -6.53 -4.50 2.99
N VAL A 63 -7.01 -3.85 4.05
CA VAL A 63 -6.30 -3.76 5.32
C VAL A 63 -7.09 -4.45 6.41
N SER A 64 -6.38 -5.10 7.32
CA SER A 64 -6.94 -5.74 8.51
C SER A 64 -6.12 -5.32 9.72
N ILE A 65 -6.74 -4.65 10.69
CA ILE A 65 -6.11 -4.21 11.93
C ILE A 65 -7.11 -4.57 13.02
N PRO A 66 -6.99 -5.73 13.71
CA PRO A 66 -8.07 -6.28 14.52
C PRO A 66 -8.68 -5.31 15.55
N LEU A 67 -7.86 -4.43 16.12
CA LEU A 67 -8.29 -3.42 17.09
C LEU A 67 -9.05 -2.23 16.47
N LEU A 68 -9.00 -2.05 15.15
CA LEU A 68 -9.73 -1.00 14.41
C LEU A 68 -10.83 -1.59 13.51
N THR A 69 -10.51 -2.66 12.77
CA THR A 69 -11.38 -3.26 11.74
C THR A 69 -12.21 -4.44 12.25
N GLY A 70 -11.99 -4.87 13.50
CA GLY A 70 -12.51 -6.14 14.02
C GLY A 70 -11.89 -7.34 13.27
N PHE A 71 -12.63 -8.44 13.18
CA PHE A 71 -12.19 -9.63 12.42
C PHE A 71 -12.33 -9.49 10.90
N GLY A 72 -12.87 -8.37 10.43
CA GLY A 72 -13.10 -8.11 9.01
C GLY A 72 -11.93 -7.39 8.35
N ARG A 73 -11.82 -7.58 7.04
CA ARG A 73 -10.96 -6.77 6.18
C ARG A 73 -11.73 -5.53 5.69
N VAL A 74 -11.04 -4.40 5.59
CA VAL A 74 -11.57 -3.19 4.96
C VAL A 74 -11.04 -3.11 3.53
N PRO A 75 -11.92 -3.12 2.51
CA PRO A 75 -11.52 -3.06 1.12
C PRO A 75 -10.92 -1.69 0.77
N LEU A 76 -9.81 -1.70 0.05
CA LEU A 76 -9.04 -0.53 -0.35
C LEU A 76 -8.97 -0.43 -1.87
N GLN A 77 -8.96 0.80 -2.38
CA GLN A 77 -8.64 1.11 -3.77
C GLN A 77 -7.73 2.34 -3.83
N GLY A 78 -6.91 2.43 -4.87
CA GLY A 78 -6.07 3.60 -5.07
C GLY A 78 -5.05 3.40 -6.17
N VAL A 79 -3.90 4.04 -6.01
CA VAL A 79 -2.86 4.09 -7.04
C VAL A 79 -1.47 3.93 -6.45
N ALA A 80 -0.59 3.30 -7.22
CA ALA A 80 0.84 3.38 -7.03
C ALA A 80 1.44 4.31 -8.08
N LEU A 81 2.24 5.27 -7.62
CA LEU A 81 3.06 6.12 -8.47
C LEU A 81 4.43 5.49 -8.62
N ALA A 82 4.92 5.47 -9.85
CA ALA A 82 6.06 4.65 -10.21
C ALA A 82 6.85 5.29 -11.36
N THR A 83 8.16 5.06 -11.40
CA THR A 83 9.04 5.43 -12.53
C THR A 83 9.79 4.19 -13.01
N ALA A 84 10.50 4.29 -14.12
CA ALA A 84 11.42 3.23 -14.55
C ALA A 84 12.48 2.86 -13.47
N ALA A 85 12.78 3.75 -12.53
CA ALA A 85 13.71 3.46 -11.42
C ALA A 85 13.06 2.69 -10.26
N GLY A 86 11.73 2.58 -10.22
CA GLY A 86 11.00 1.91 -9.16
C GLY A 86 9.77 2.68 -8.65
N PRO A 87 9.05 2.10 -7.68
CA PRO A 87 7.89 2.73 -7.06
C PRO A 87 8.29 3.98 -6.27
N ILE A 88 7.51 5.05 -6.39
CA ILE A 88 7.64 6.29 -5.62
C ILE A 88 6.84 6.18 -4.33
N THR A 89 5.53 5.98 -4.48
CA THR A 89 4.58 5.96 -3.36
C THR A 89 3.32 5.19 -3.75
N THR A 90 2.63 4.64 -2.77
CA THR A 90 1.32 4.02 -2.94
C THR A 90 0.33 4.70 -2.01
N VAL A 91 -0.84 5.01 -2.55
CA VAL A 91 -1.93 5.65 -1.83
C VAL A 91 -3.19 4.82 -2.03
N LEU A 92 -3.84 4.44 -0.93
CA LEU A 92 -5.02 3.59 -0.89
C LEU A 92 -6.05 4.19 0.06
N GLY A 93 -7.30 4.31 -0.40
CA GLY A 93 -8.44 4.72 0.39
C GLY A 93 -9.43 3.58 0.60
N GLY A 94 -10.06 3.56 1.77
CA GLY A 94 -11.16 2.67 2.10
C GLY A 94 -12.37 2.94 1.22
N THR A 95 -12.99 1.87 0.74
CA THR A 95 -14.22 1.95 -0.08
C THR A 95 -15.49 1.74 0.74
N ASP A 96 -15.34 1.46 2.04
CA ASP A 96 -16.44 1.33 2.99
C ASP A 96 -16.66 2.65 3.76
N PRO A 97 -17.79 3.36 3.55
CA PRO A 97 -18.08 4.62 4.21
C PRO A 97 -18.15 4.53 5.74
N ALA A 98 -18.49 3.37 6.31
CA ALA A 98 -18.57 3.17 7.76
C ALA A 98 -17.19 2.92 8.39
N ARG A 99 -16.19 2.55 7.58
CA ARG A 99 -14.84 2.16 8.00
C ARG A 99 -13.81 2.91 7.18
N GLN A 100 -13.87 4.23 7.22
CA GLN A 100 -12.95 5.06 6.43
C GLN A 100 -11.53 4.89 6.94
N VAL A 101 -10.65 4.57 5.99
CA VAL A 101 -9.23 4.38 6.20
C VAL A 101 -8.49 4.97 5.02
N PHE A 102 -7.34 5.57 5.29
CA PHE A 102 -6.43 6.03 4.26
C PHE A 102 -5.05 5.52 4.59
N VAL A 103 -4.36 4.94 3.62
CA VAL A 103 -3.03 4.37 3.76
C VAL A 103 -2.15 4.96 2.70
N GLN A 104 -1.02 5.52 3.10
CA GLN A 104 0.02 5.97 2.19
C GLN A 104 1.35 5.41 2.63
N PHE A 105 2.14 4.87 1.71
CA PHE A 105 3.47 4.35 2.02
C PHE A 105 4.41 4.42 0.82
N ASN A 106 5.71 4.40 1.13
CA ASN A 106 6.79 4.25 0.18
C ASN A 106 7.51 2.93 0.45
N GLN A 107 8.20 2.39 -0.56
CA GLN A 107 9.15 1.30 -0.34
C GLN A 107 10.41 1.86 0.32
N ILE A 108 10.87 1.24 1.41
CA ILE A 108 12.18 1.54 2.02
C ILE A 108 13.23 0.59 1.43
N THR A 109 12.90 -0.69 1.37
CA THR A 109 13.71 -1.76 0.75
C THR A 109 12.78 -2.64 -0.07
N GLY A 110 13.31 -3.60 -0.83
CA GLY A 110 12.49 -4.52 -1.63
C GLY A 110 11.44 -5.34 -0.84
N ASN A 111 11.51 -5.38 0.49
CA ASN A 111 10.58 -6.11 1.36
C ASN A 111 10.00 -5.27 2.51
N GLN A 112 10.28 -3.96 2.57
CA GLN A 112 9.81 -3.10 3.65
C GLN A 112 9.15 -1.85 3.10
N ILE A 113 8.05 -1.47 3.74
CA ILE A 113 7.32 -0.23 3.45
C ILE A 113 7.26 0.65 4.69
N ALA A 114 7.19 1.96 4.51
CA ALA A 114 6.81 2.86 5.59
C ALA A 114 5.96 4.03 5.10
N GLY A 115 5.15 4.58 6.00
CA GLY A 115 4.33 5.75 5.72
C GLY A 115 3.33 6.01 6.84
N GLY A 116 2.09 6.27 6.47
CA GLY A 116 1.03 6.63 7.40
C GLY A 116 -0.27 5.86 7.15
N LEU A 117 -1.01 5.66 8.22
CA LEU A 117 -2.39 5.19 8.18
C LEU A 117 -3.27 6.14 8.98
N VAL A 118 -4.34 6.59 8.36
CA VAL A 118 -5.37 7.40 8.98
C VAL A 118 -6.65 6.57 9.07
N TRP A 119 -7.22 6.48 10.26
CA TRP A 119 -8.45 5.74 10.54
C TRP A 119 -9.52 6.71 11.07
N ARG A 120 -10.67 6.77 10.39
CA ARG A 120 -11.77 7.70 10.70
C ARG A 120 -13.14 6.98 10.61
N PRO A 121 -13.50 6.12 11.57
CA PRO A 121 -14.75 5.39 11.53
C PRO A 121 -15.88 6.33 11.97
N GLY A 122 -16.65 6.89 11.04
CA GLY A 122 -17.89 7.64 11.34
C GLY A 122 -17.77 8.92 12.18
N GLU A 123 -16.54 9.31 12.58
CA GLU A 123 -16.07 10.48 13.36
C GLU A 123 -16.73 10.74 14.75
N PRO A 124 -15.90 10.99 15.80
CA PRO A 124 -15.44 12.37 16.04
C PRO A 124 -13.93 12.54 16.27
N ALA A 125 -13.14 11.46 16.31
CA ALA A 125 -11.69 11.57 16.46
C ALA A 125 -10.95 10.74 15.40
N GLU A 126 -10.04 11.41 14.70
CA GLU A 126 -9.11 10.81 13.76
C GLU A 126 -7.99 10.08 14.51
N LEU A 127 -7.71 8.84 14.14
CA LEU A 127 -6.52 8.13 14.59
C LEU A 127 -5.47 8.14 13.48
N VAL A 128 -4.31 8.72 13.77
CA VAL A 128 -3.17 8.75 12.85
C VAL A 128 -2.07 7.85 13.37
N PHE A 129 -1.54 7.01 12.49
CA PHE A 129 -0.47 6.07 12.80
C PHE A 129 0.67 6.24 11.82
N SER A 130 1.90 6.25 12.33
CA SER A 130 3.05 5.87 11.52
C SER A 130 2.95 4.39 11.19
N LEU A 131 3.23 4.01 9.95
CA LEU A 131 3.17 2.65 9.46
C LEU A 131 4.56 2.16 9.11
N LEU A 132 4.92 0.98 9.59
CA LEU A 132 6.05 0.17 9.13
C LEU A 132 5.51 -1.19 8.70
N GLY A 133 5.88 -1.67 7.51
CA GLY A 133 5.41 -2.94 6.98
C GLY A 133 6.55 -3.84 6.52
N PHE A 134 6.40 -5.15 6.74
CA PHE A 134 7.34 -6.18 6.32
C PHE A 134 6.62 -7.18 5.42
N GLN A 135 7.15 -7.41 4.22
CA GLN A 135 6.54 -8.29 3.25
C GLN A 135 6.57 -9.74 3.75
N LEU A 136 5.40 -10.38 3.74
CA LEU A 136 5.27 -11.79 4.02
C LEU A 136 5.69 -12.57 2.77
N GLN A 137 6.82 -13.26 2.84
CA GLN A 137 7.20 -14.23 1.82
C GLN A 137 6.42 -15.52 2.07
N LEU A 138 5.47 -15.81 1.17
CA LEU A 138 4.76 -17.08 1.19
C LEU A 138 5.69 -18.18 0.64
N PRO A 139 5.75 -19.37 1.28
CA PRO A 139 6.46 -20.50 0.70
C PRO A 139 5.84 -20.86 -0.66
N PHE A 140 6.72 -21.07 -1.64
CA PHE A 140 6.40 -21.46 -3.01
C PHE A 140 5.93 -22.92 -3.10
#